data_AF-B0DK28-F1
#
_entry.id   AF-B0DK28-F1
#
_cell.length_a   1.000
_cell.length_b   1.000
_cell.length_c   1.000
_cell.angle_alpha   90.00
_cell.angle_beta   90.00
_cell.angle_gamma   90.00
#
_symmetry.space_group_name_H-M   'P 1'
#
loop_
_entity.id
_entity.type
_entity.pdbx_description
1 polymer ?
#
loop_
_entity_poly.entity_id
_entity_poly.type
_entity_poly.pdbx_seq_one_letter_code
_entity_poly.pdbx_strand_id
1 'polypeptide(L)'
;MPSLFPSPFPNLPDFNSLLVLGPYHASASIYLALSLLSDHEGEPIILSPSRSTLLQALQMFNDSWLATNSGTGKISERLAKITML
;
A
#
# COMPACT_ATOMS: atom_id res chain seq x y z
N MET A 1 -25.67 -11.70 -0.42
CA MET A 1 -24.28 -11.46 -0.01
C MET A 1 -24.24 -11.52 1.51
N PRO A 2 -23.37 -12.33 2.14
CA PRO A 2 -23.20 -12.28 3.59
C PRO A 2 -22.66 -10.89 3.96
N SER A 3 -23.43 -10.14 4.74
CA SER A 3 -23.01 -8.86 5.29
C SER A 3 -22.18 -9.11 6.55
N LEU A 4 -21.01 -8.50 6.63
CA LEU A 4 -20.12 -8.58 7.80
C LEU A 4 -20.64 -7.78 9.00
N PHE A 5 -21.68 -6.95 8.83
CA PHE A 5 -22.19 -6.05 9.87
C PHE A 5 -23.67 -6.30 10.17
N PRO A 6 -24.06 -6.35 11.46
CA PRO A 6 -25.46 -6.48 11.89
C PRO A 6 -26.23 -5.17 11.65
N SER A 7 -27.52 -5.29 11.32
CA SER A 7 -28.44 -4.16 11.17
C SER A 7 -28.79 -3.54 12.53
N PRO A 8 -28.97 -2.20 12.64
CA PRO A 8 -28.93 -1.20 11.57
C PRO A 8 -27.51 -0.79 11.20
N PHE A 9 -27.25 -0.69 9.89
CA PHE A 9 -25.96 -0.29 9.36
C PHE A 9 -25.62 1.13 9.82
N PRO A 10 -24.48 1.37 10.48
CA PRO A 10 -24.03 2.73 10.76
C PRO A 10 -23.79 3.45 9.43
N ASN A 11 -24.27 4.69 9.29
CA ASN A 11 -23.86 5.55 8.20
C ASN A 11 -22.35 5.81 8.34
N LEU A 12 -21.55 5.13 7.53
CA LEU A 12 -20.12 5.38 7.43
C LEU A 12 -19.91 6.71 6.69
N PRO A 13 -19.05 7.61 7.17
CA PRO A 13 -18.67 8.81 6.43
C PRO A 13 -18.13 8.48 5.04
N ASP A 14 -18.25 9.42 4.09
CA ASP A 14 -17.65 9.33 2.76
C ASP A 14 -16.11 9.43 2.87
N PHE A 15 -15.45 8.34 3.22
CA PHE A 15 -13.98 8.25 3.18
C PHE A 15 -13.53 7.47 1.94
N ASN A 16 -12.66 8.09 1.14
CA ASN A 16 -11.96 7.46 0.02
C ASN A 16 -10.73 6.64 0.47
N SER A 17 -10.60 6.35 1.76
CA SER A 17 -9.46 5.65 2.33
C SER A 17 -9.75 4.16 2.47
N LEU A 18 -8.91 3.32 1.87
CA LEU A 18 -8.96 1.86 2.02
C LEU A 18 -7.89 1.42 3.02
N LEU A 19 -8.31 0.86 4.16
CA LEU A 19 -7.41 0.18 5.09
C LEU A 19 -7.31 -1.30 4.70
N VAL A 20 -6.13 -1.72 4.24
CA VAL A 20 -5.87 -3.09 3.82
C VAL A 20 -5.11 -3.84 4.92
N LEU A 21 -5.68 -4.92 5.45
CA LEU A 21 -5.12 -5.73 6.54
C LEU A 21 -5.07 -7.21 6.13
N GLY A 22 -3.93 -7.86 6.31
CA GLY A 22 -3.77 -9.28 6.00
C GLY A 22 -2.32 -9.75 5.96
N PRO A 23 -2.09 -11.08 5.89
CA PRO A 23 -0.76 -11.62 5.64
C PRO A 23 -0.40 -11.39 4.17
N TYR A 24 0.38 -10.35 3.91
CA TYR A 24 0.85 -10.03 2.58
C TYR A 24 2.34 -10.29 2.41
N HIS A 25 2.76 -10.50 1.15
CA HIS A 25 4.16 -10.43 0.79
C HIS A 25 4.73 -9.07 1.17
N ALA A 26 6.02 -9.03 1.55
CA ALA A 26 6.65 -7.82 2.07
C ALA A 26 6.53 -6.61 1.12
N SER A 27 6.57 -6.83 -0.20
CA SER A 27 6.45 -5.79 -1.23
C SER A 27 5.01 -5.41 -1.57
N ALA A 28 3.99 -6.11 -1.07
CA ALA A 28 2.60 -5.89 -1.46
C ALA A 28 2.10 -4.46 -1.17
N SER A 29 2.52 -3.87 -0.04
CA SER A 29 2.17 -2.50 0.32
C SER A 29 2.66 -1.49 -0.73
N ILE A 30 3.85 -1.72 -1.31
CA ILE A 30 4.40 -0.89 -2.38
C ILE A 30 3.59 -1.07 -3.68
N TYR A 31 3.23 -2.30 -4.03
CA TYR A 31 2.39 -2.56 -5.21
C TYR A 31 1.00 -1.93 -5.13
N LEU A 32 0.36 -2.05 -3.96
CA LEU A 32 -0.95 -1.44 -3.73
C LEU A 32 -0.87 0.08 -3.86
N ALA A 33 0.16 0.70 -3.29
CA ALA A 33 0.39 2.13 -3.42
C ALA A 33 0.64 2.56 -4.88
N LEU A 34 1.44 1.80 -5.64
CA LEU A 34 1.68 2.05 -7.07
C LEU A 34 0.42 1.87 -7.93
N SER A 35 -0.43 0.90 -7.59
CA SER A 35 -1.72 0.68 -8.26
C SER A 35 -2.64 1.86 -7.99
N LEU A 36 -2.73 2.33 -6.75
CA LEU A 36 -3.57 3.47 -6.37
C LEU A 36 -3.15 4.74 -7.13
N LEU A 37 -1.85 5.00 -7.20
CA LEU A 37 -1.27 6.14 -7.94
C LEU A 37 -1.43 6.04 -9.46
N SER A 38 -1.86 4.90 -10.00
CA SER A 38 -2.13 4.74 -11.43
C SER A 38 -3.53 5.24 -11.79
N ASP A 39 -4.49 5.08 -10.88
CA ASP A 39 -5.92 5.33 -11.14
C ASP A 39 -6.45 6.58 -10.42
N HIS A 40 -5.72 7.10 -9.41
CA HIS A 40 -6.17 8.20 -8.56
C HIS A 40 -5.05 9.19 -8.20
N GLU A 41 -5.41 10.48 -8.08
CA GLU A 41 -4.55 11.56 -7.56
C GLU A 41 -4.54 11.57 -6.02
N GLY A 42 -4.24 10.42 -5.40
CA GLY A 42 -4.14 10.28 -3.94
C GLY A 42 -2.69 10.20 -3.46
N GLU A 43 -2.45 10.44 -2.16
CA GLU A 43 -1.15 10.23 -1.51
C GLU A 43 -1.20 8.95 -0.67
N PRO A 44 -0.64 7.82 -1.15
CA PRO A 44 -0.63 6.58 -0.40
C PRO A 44 0.24 6.71 0.85
N ILE A 45 -0.29 6.26 1.99
CA ILE A 45 0.43 6.19 3.24
C ILE A 45 0.58 4.72 3.64
N ILE A 46 1.81 4.27 3.82
CA ILE A 46 2.14 2.96 4.38
C ILE A 46 2.39 3.14 5.87
N LEU A 47 1.51 2.56 6.70
CA LEU A 47 1.68 2.52 8.15
C LEU A 47 2.36 1.21 8.55
N SER A 48 3.48 1.30 9.27
CA SER A 48 4.16 0.13 9.82
C SER A 48 4.45 0.30 11.31
N PRO A 49 4.22 -0.72 12.15
CA PRO A 49 4.64 -0.67 13.55
C PRO A 49 6.16 -0.50 13.73
N SER A 50 6.94 -0.87 12.71
CA SER A 50 8.41 -0.76 12.73
C SER A 50 8.94 -0.62 11.31
N ARG A 51 9.41 0.60 10.99
CA ARG A 51 10.06 0.89 9.71
C ARG A 51 11.26 0.00 9.43
N SER A 52 12.09 -0.28 10.44
CA SER A 52 13.28 -1.12 10.29
C SER A 52 12.92 -2.56 9.94
N THR A 53 11.90 -3.12 10.60
CA THR A 53 11.41 -4.47 10.32
C THR A 53 10.82 -4.57 8.91
N LEU A 54 10.04 -3.57 8.48
CA LEU A 54 9.52 -3.51 7.12
C LEU A 54 10.64 -3.42 6.08
N LEU A 55 11.63 -2.55 6.28
CA LEU A 55 12.77 -2.41 5.38
C LEU A 55 13.57 -3.71 5.29
N GLN A 56 13.82 -4.38 6.41
CA GLN A 56 14.50 -5.67 6.43
C GLN A 56 13.68 -6.72 5.66
N ALA A 57 12.37 -6.78 5.86
CA ALA A 57 11.50 -7.71 5.14
C ALA A 57 11.51 -7.45 3.63
N LEU A 58 11.50 -6.18 3.21
CA LEU A 58 11.61 -5.79 1.79
C LEU A 58 12.95 -6.21 1.18
N GLN A 59 14.05 -5.98 1.88
CA GLN A 59 15.39 -6.36 1.43
C GLN A 59 15.56 -7.88 1.36
N MET A 60 15.07 -8.61 2.38
CA MET A 60 15.14 -10.06 2.43
C MET A 60 14.27 -10.72 1.36
N PHE A 61 13.09 -10.16 1.09
CA PHE A 61 12.21 -10.65 0.03
C PHE A 61 12.83 -10.43 -1.36
N ASN A 62 13.64 -9.38 -1.53
CA ASN A 62 14.40 -9.06 -2.74
C ASN A 62 13.54 -9.17 -4.01
N ASP A 63 12.47 -8.37 -4.04
CA ASP A 63 11.50 -8.40 -5.13
C ASP A 63 12.16 -8.06 -6.48
N SER A 64 12.13 -9.00 -7.42
CA SER A 64 12.83 -8.88 -8.70
C SER A 64 12.24 -7.80 -9.60
N TRP A 65 10.94 -7.58 -9.54
CA TRP A 65 10.28 -6.55 -10.33
C TRP A 65 10.62 -5.17 -9.78
N LEU A 66 10.59 -4.98 -8.45
CA LEU A 66 11.02 -3.71 -7.85
C LEU A 66 12.50 -3.45 -8.12
N ALA A 67 13.37 -4.45 -7.99
CA ALA A 67 14.80 -4.30 -8.30
C ALA A 67 15.04 -3.85 -9.76
N THR A 68 14.23 -4.36 -10.70
CA THR A 68 14.35 -4.03 -12.13
C THR A 68 13.71 -2.68 -12.48
N ASN A 69 12.57 -2.33 -11.87
CA ASN A 69 11.73 -1.23 -12.34
C ASN A 69 11.79 0.04 -11.47
N SER A 70 12.20 -0.06 -10.20
CA SER A 70 12.19 1.08 -9.27
C SER A 70 13.06 2.25 -9.72
N GLY A 71 14.14 1.99 -10.46
CA GLY A 71 15.03 3.01 -11.02
C GLY A 71 14.50 3.67 -12.30
N THR A 72 13.41 3.18 -12.90
CA THR A 72 12.83 3.80 -14.09
C THR A 72 12.14 5.10 -13.70
N GLY A 73 12.35 6.18 -14.47
CA GLY A 73 11.90 7.52 -14.09
C GLY A 73 10.42 7.59 -13.68
N LYS A 74 9.54 6.95 -14.46
CA LYS A 74 8.09 6.91 -14.18
C LYS A 74 7.74 6.20 -12.86
N ILE A 75 8.41 5.09 -12.56
CA ILE A 75 8.13 4.34 -11.32
C ILE A 75 8.78 5.05 -10.13
N SER A 76 10.01 5.54 -10.29
CA SER A 76 10.72 6.31 -9.27
C SER A 76 9.93 7.55 -8.83
N GLU A 77 9.37 8.30 -9.79
CA GLU A 77 8.50 9.44 -9.52
C GLU A 77 7.26 9.05 -8.70
N ARG A 78 6.62 7.92 -9.04
CA ARG A 78 5.46 7.42 -8.30
C ARG A 78 5.85 6.94 -6.90
N LEU A 79 6.96 6.23 -6.76
CA LEU A 79 7.47 5.77 -5.47
C LEU A 79 7.79 6.95 -4.54
N ALA A 80 8.29 8.07 -5.07
CA ALA A 80 8.58 9.28 -4.30
C ALA A 80 7.32 9.93 -3.69
N LYS A 81 6.13 9.63 -4.21
CA LYS A 81 4.85 10.12 -3.66
C LYS A 81 4.31 9.26 -2.51
N ILE A 82 4.93 8.11 -2.24
CA ILE A 82 4.50 7.21 -1.17
C ILE A 82 5.13 7.65 0.15
N THR A 83 4.28 7.96 1.14
CA THR A 83 4.74 8.29 2.50
C THR A 83 4.75 7.04 3.36
N MET A 84 5.82 6.84 4.14
CA MET A 84 5.93 5.72 5.08
C MET A 84 6.02 6.27 6.50
N LEU A 85 5.08 5.88 7.36
CA LEU A 85 4.99 6.26 8.77
C LEU A 85 5.21 5.05 9.68
#